data_AF-A0A7C3S4E1-F1
#
_entry.id   AF-A0A7C3S4E1-F1
#
_cell.length_a   1.000
_cell.length_b   1.000
_cell.length_c   1.000
_cell.angle_alpha   90.00
_cell.angle_beta   90.00
_cell.angle_gamma   90.00
#
_symmetry.space_group_name_H-M   'P 1'
#
loop_
_entity.id
_entity.type
_entity.pdbx_description
1 polymer ?
#
loop_
_entity_poly.entity_id
_entity_poly.type
_entity_poly.pdbx_seq_one_letter_code
_entity_poly.pdbx_strand_id
1 'polypeptide(L)'
;MVGLRQKGLAVVFILWFGSAMAFSSPPGGRHLSLPKANREATEGLKEAYAAYVQGQYQRAIHLALEVYERWGDVEARWYPKWVLRLGGKELPDPHDRWAVLGATIGGKFPFPLTMAVKSTFPSYLLARCYAALKDTKGFVQWAKRLRELGYEQDDITRTYLLPHPSGEKPSVMPPKEVWRPLPLKFREEDYFILVPLDEACKVLGLGCSIQPNPKMAGGKGIRVTKPNEPNVVYRLFLGRPLIERLEGGKGRTETLAYAPYEENGVVWVPFYWLAKQAGIRGWEVRNGKIYVAPK
;
A
#
# COMPACT_ATOMS: atom_id res chain seq x y z
N MET A 1 21.61 -2.12 -37.37
CA MET A 1 20.78 -1.30 -36.44
C MET A 1 19.68 -2.07 -35.69
N VAL A 2 19.75 -3.41 -35.58
CA VAL A 2 18.71 -4.23 -34.89
C VAL A 2 19.06 -4.54 -33.42
N GLY A 3 20.34 -4.51 -33.05
CA GLY A 3 20.81 -4.93 -31.72
C GLY A 3 20.66 -3.93 -30.56
N LEU A 4 20.43 -2.63 -30.81
CA LEU A 4 20.27 -1.62 -29.74
C LEU A 4 18.84 -1.58 -29.17
N ARG A 5 17.82 -1.84 -30.00
CA ARG A 5 16.41 -1.86 -29.59
C ARG A 5 16.07 -3.04 -28.68
N GLN A 6 16.65 -4.23 -28.93
CA GLN A 6 16.46 -5.42 -28.09
C GLN A 6 17.10 -5.26 -26.70
N LYS A 7 18.28 -4.63 -26.61
CA LYS A 7 18.94 -4.37 -25.32
C LYS A 7 18.19 -3.36 -24.46
N GLY A 8 17.61 -2.31 -25.07
CA GLY A 8 16.76 -1.35 -24.37
C GLY A 8 15.47 -1.97 -23.81
N LEU A 9 14.82 -2.84 -24.59
CA LEU A 9 13.62 -3.56 -24.16
C LEU A 9 13.93 -4.58 -23.04
N ALA A 10 15.08 -5.27 -23.13
CA ALA A 10 15.53 -6.20 -22.09
C ALA A 10 15.92 -5.51 -20.77
N VAL A 11 16.54 -4.33 -20.82
CA VAL A 11 16.89 -3.55 -19.61
C VAL A 11 15.64 -2.95 -18.96
N VAL A 12 14.69 -2.46 -19.76
CA VAL A 12 13.36 -2.09 -19.24
C VAL A 12 12.69 -3.32 -18.65
N PHE A 13 12.72 -4.48 -19.32
CA PHE A 13 12.19 -5.75 -18.79
C PHE A 13 12.80 -6.11 -17.44
N ILE A 14 14.12 -6.13 -17.30
CA ILE A 14 14.82 -6.54 -16.07
C ILE A 14 14.55 -5.55 -14.93
N LEU A 15 14.56 -4.25 -15.21
CA LEU A 15 14.21 -3.23 -14.20
C LEU A 15 12.74 -3.35 -13.79
N TRP A 16 11.83 -3.60 -14.72
CA TRP A 16 10.40 -3.73 -14.43
C TRP A 16 10.05 -5.07 -13.77
N PHE A 17 10.75 -6.14 -14.10
CA PHE A 17 10.62 -7.47 -13.49
C PHE A 17 11.19 -7.49 -12.07
N GLY A 18 12.39 -6.92 -11.87
CA GLY A 18 12.99 -6.73 -10.56
C GLY A 18 12.14 -5.82 -9.67
N SER A 19 11.57 -4.76 -10.25
CA SER A 19 10.60 -3.89 -9.57
C SER A 19 9.33 -4.65 -9.18
N ALA A 20 8.66 -5.29 -10.14
CA ALA A 20 7.38 -5.98 -9.89
C ALA A 20 7.52 -7.09 -8.84
N MET A 21 8.65 -7.82 -8.83
CA MET A 21 8.97 -8.84 -7.83
C MET A 21 9.33 -8.25 -6.46
N ALA A 22 9.93 -7.05 -6.43
CA ALA A 22 10.24 -6.33 -5.19
C ALA A 22 9.02 -5.60 -4.58
N PHE A 23 8.00 -5.29 -5.39
CA PHE A 23 6.85 -4.50 -4.98
C PHE A 23 5.58 -5.30 -4.68
N SER A 24 5.51 -6.59 -5.05
CA SER A 24 4.50 -7.49 -4.46
C SER A 24 4.89 -7.77 -3.02
N SER A 25 4.07 -7.36 -2.05
CA SER A 25 4.23 -7.81 -0.66
C SER A 25 3.40 -9.08 -0.47
N PRO A 26 3.94 -10.15 0.15
CA PRO A 26 5.35 -10.33 0.49
C PRO A 26 6.22 -10.51 -0.78
N PRO A 27 7.48 -9.99 -0.78
CA PRO A 27 8.40 -10.15 -1.90
C PRO A 27 8.63 -11.64 -2.20
N GLY A 28 8.52 -12.01 -3.47
CA GLY A 28 8.51 -13.41 -3.92
C GLY A 28 9.90 -14.02 -4.06
N GLY A 29 10.62 -14.22 -2.96
CA GLY A 29 11.82 -15.06 -2.90
C GLY A 29 11.50 -16.57 -2.93
N ARG A 30 12.55 -17.42 -2.81
CA ARG A 30 12.48 -18.90 -2.69
C ARG A 30 11.84 -19.35 -1.36
N HIS A 31 10.67 -18.84 -1.02
CA HIS A 31 9.97 -19.18 0.21
C HIS A 31 9.10 -20.42 0.01
N LEU A 32 8.83 -21.16 1.08
CA LEU A 32 7.84 -22.24 1.07
C LEU A 32 6.51 -21.68 0.54
N SER A 33 5.95 -22.35 -0.47
CA SER A 33 4.64 -21.97 -1.00
C SER A 33 3.61 -22.19 0.10
N LEU A 34 3.11 -21.11 0.67
CA LEU A 34 2.05 -21.16 1.67
C LEU A 34 0.75 -21.69 1.03
N PRO A 35 -0.07 -22.44 1.78
CA PRO A 35 -1.40 -22.82 1.31
C PRO A 35 -2.25 -21.59 0.99
N LYS A 36 -3.10 -21.71 -0.03
CA LYS A 36 -4.07 -20.66 -0.40
C LYS A 36 -5.10 -20.50 0.72
N ALA A 37 -5.29 -19.27 1.18
CA ALA A 37 -6.32 -18.95 2.17
C ALA A 37 -7.72 -19.24 1.60
N ASN A 38 -8.62 -19.74 2.46
CA ASN A 38 -10.04 -19.80 2.13
C ASN A 38 -10.65 -18.37 2.15
N ARG A 39 -11.94 -18.26 1.82
CA ARG A 39 -12.62 -16.95 1.72
C ARG A 39 -12.64 -16.18 3.05
N GLU A 40 -12.92 -16.86 4.16
CA GLU A 40 -12.99 -16.24 5.48
C GLU A 40 -11.62 -15.71 5.93
N ALA A 41 -10.58 -16.55 5.84
CA ALA A 41 -9.21 -16.18 6.13
C ALA A 41 -8.72 -15.04 5.22
N THR A 42 -9.13 -15.04 3.94
CA THR A 42 -8.79 -13.97 3.00
C THR A 42 -9.38 -12.63 3.43
N GLU A 43 -10.66 -12.57 3.81
CA GLU A 43 -11.27 -11.31 4.28
C GLU A 43 -10.65 -10.84 5.60
N GLY A 44 -10.40 -11.75 6.55
CA GLY A 44 -9.70 -11.42 7.80
C GLY A 44 -8.30 -10.85 7.56
N LEU A 45 -7.53 -11.43 6.63
CA LEU A 45 -6.20 -10.93 6.27
C LEU A 45 -6.23 -9.61 5.50
N LYS A 46 -7.25 -9.38 4.65
CA LYS A 46 -7.46 -8.08 3.99
C LYS A 46 -7.71 -6.98 5.00
N GLU A 47 -8.58 -7.23 5.98
CA GLU A 47 -8.87 -6.29 7.06
C GLU A 47 -7.65 -6.05 7.94
N ALA A 48 -6.94 -7.11 8.33
CA ALA A 48 -5.69 -7.01 9.11
C ALA A 48 -4.63 -6.19 8.38
N TYR A 49 -4.46 -6.40 7.08
CA TYR A 49 -3.54 -5.63 6.24
C TYR A 49 -3.94 -4.15 6.17
N ALA A 50 -5.22 -3.84 5.96
CA ALA A 50 -5.71 -2.47 5.94
C ALA A 50 -5.54 -1.78 7.30
N ALA A 51 -5.81 -2.48 8.40
CA ALA A 51 -5.58 -1.99 9.76
C ALA A 51 -4.10 -1.68 10.00
N TYR A 52 -3.19 -2.58 9.58
CA TYR A 52 -1.74 -2.38 9.68
C TYR A 52 -1.29 -1.14 8.92
N VAL A 53 -1.70 -1.00 7.65
CA VAL A 53 -1.33 0.15 6.80
C VAL A 53 -1.85 1.48 7.37
N GLN A 54 -3.04 1.46 7.96
CA GLN A 54 -3.68 2.64 8.56
C GLN A 54 -3.15 2.95 9.98
N GLY A 55 -2.14 2.21 10.46
CA GLY A 55 -1.50 2.45 11.77
C GLY A 55 -2.24 1.86 12.97
N GLN A 56 -3.28 1.06 12.75
CA GLN A 56 -4.08 0.40 13.80
C GLN A 56 -3.44 -0.94 14.19
N TYR A 57 -2.18 -0.92 14.65
CA TYR A 57 -1.36 -2.12 14.81
C TYR A 57 -1.94 -3.15 15.78
N GLN A 58 -2.54 -2.73 16.91
CA GLN A 58 -3.16 -3.65 17.86
C GLN A 58 -4.35 -4.39 17.24
N ARG A 59 -5.20 -3.69 16.47
CA ARG A 59 -6.31 -4.30 15.73
C ARG A 59 -5.79 -5.27 14.68
N ALA A 60 -4.75 -4.89 13.94
CA ALA A 60 -4.12 -5.74 12.94
C ALA A 60 -3.51 -7.01 13.56
N ILE A 61 -2.91 -6.92 14.75
CA ILE A 61 -2.42 -8.09 15.51
C ILE A 61 -3.58 -9.01 15.86
N HIS A 62 -4.66 -8.48 16.45
CA HIS A 62 -5.83 -9.29 16.84
C HIS A 62 -6.39 -10.06 15.64
N LEU A 63 -6.65 -9.37 14.52
CA LEU A 63 -7.20 -9.98 13.30
C LEU A 63 -6.24 -11.03 12.69
N ALA A 64 -4.93 -10.73 12.66
CA ALA A 64 -3.94 -11.67 12.11
C ALA A 64 -3.76 -12.90 13.01
N LEU A 65 -3.80 -12.75 14.34
CA LEU A 65 -3.75 -13.87 15.28
C LEU A 65 -4.97 -14.78 15.14
N GLU A 66 -6.17 -14.21 15.03
CA GLU A 66 -7.40 -14.99 14.84
C GLU A 66 -7.31 -15.87 13.58
N VAL A 67 -6.77 -15.34 12.48
CA VAL A 67 -6.53 -16.13 11.27
C VAL A 67 -5.47 -17.20 11.51
N TYR A 68 -4.35 -16.85 12.14
CA TYR A 68 -3.26 -17.78 12.42
C TYR A 68 -3.70 -18.95 13.31
N GLU A 69 -4.46 -18.68 14.37
CA GLU A 69 -4.92 -19.70 15.32
C GLU A 69 -5.87 -20.71 14.67
N ARG A 70 -6.71 -20.26 13.73
CA ARG A 70 -7.68 -21.12 13.05
C ARG A 70 -7.11 -21.88 11.85
N TRP A 71 -6.25 -21.23 11.06
CA TRP A 71 -5.80 -21.77 9.76
C TRP A 71 -4.28 -21.84 9.59
N GLY A 72 -3.50 -21.37 10.56
CA GLY A 72 -2.05 -21.27 10.44
C GLY A 72 -1.61 -20.22 9.42
N ASP A 73 -0.40 -20.37 8.89
CA ASP A 73 0.10 -19.50 7.82
C ASP A 73 -0.53 -19.88 6.46
N VAL A 74 -1.58 -19.15 6.09
CA VAL A 74 -2.19 -19.17 4.75
C VAL A 74 -1.92 -17.87 4.01
N GLU A 75 -1.66 -17.93 2.70
CA GLU A 75 -1.47 -16.76 1.85
C GLU A 75 -2.81 -16.28 1.28
N ALA A 76 -3.15 -15.02 1.56
CA ALA A 76 -4.23 -14.32 0.89
C ALA A 76 -3.66 -13.49 -0.25
N ARG A 77 -4.19 -13.64 -1.47
CA ARG A 77 -3.89 -12.77 -2.61
C ARG A 77 -5.18 -12.24 -3.21
N TRP A 78 -5.23 -10.95 -3.52
CA TRP A 78 -6.44 -10.34 -4.06
C TRP A 78 -6.15 -9.13 -4.95
N TYR A 79 -7.16 -8.78 -5.75
CA TYR A 79 -7.23 -7.49 -6.42
C TYR A 79 -8.07 -6.52 -5.59
N PRO A 80 -7.66 -5.25 -5.46
CA PRO A 80 -8.54 -4.19 -4.97
C PRO A 80 -9.86 -4.13 -5.77
N LYS A 81 -10.97 -3.77 -5.11
CA LYS A 81 -12.31 -3.70 -5.72
C LYS A 81 -12.35 -2.81 -6.96
N TRP A 82 -11.65 -1.68 -7.01
CA TRP A 82 -11.60 -0.84 -8.21
C TRP A 82 -10.95 -1.56 -9.41
N VAL A 83 -9.98 -2.45 -9.18
CA VAL A 83 -9.39 -3.28 -10.23
C VAL A 83 -10.41 -4.29 -10.74
N LEU A 84 -11.17 -4.92 -9.84
CA LEU A 84 -12.24 -5.84 -10.19
C LEU A 84 -13.33 -5.15 -11.02
N ARG A 85 -13.67 -3.89 -10.72
CA ARG A 85 -14.63 -3.09 -11.52
C ARG A 85 -14.13 -2.86 -12.96
N LEU A 86 -12.83 -2.67 -13.15
CA LEU A 86 -12.25 -2.41 -14.48
C LEU A 86 -12.00 -3.69 -15.28
N GLY A 87 -11.54 -4.76 -14.64
CA GLY A 87 -11.13 -5.99 -15.34
C GLY A 87 -12.16 -7.12 -15.32
N GLY A 88 -13.15 -7.06 -14.43
CA GLY A 88 -14.25 -8.03 -14.38
C GLY A 88 -13.79 -9.49 -14.41
N LYS A 89 -14.46 -10.30 -15.25
CA LYS A 89 -14.19 -11.74 -15.41
C LYS A 89 -12.90 -12.05 -16.17
N GLU A 90 -12.25 -11.06 -16.75
CA GLU A 90 -11.05 -11.25 -17.57
C GLU A 90 -9.75 -11.20 -16.76
N LEU A 91 -9.84 -10.90 -15.46
CA LEU A 91 -8.71 -10.90 -14.56
C LEU A 91 -8.27 -12.35 -14.27
N PRO A 92 -6.97 -12.67 -14.38
CA PRO A 92 -6.46 -13.98 -13.99
C PRO A 92 -6.61 -14.22 -12.49
N ASP A 93 -6.52 -15.47 -12.02
CA ASP A 93 -6.46 -15.73 -10.57
C ASP A 93 -5.24 -14.98 -9.97
N PRO A 94 -5.41 -14.15 -8.93
CA PRO A 94 -4.28 -13.43 -8.30
C PRO A 94 -3.20 -14.36 -7.73
N HIS A 95 -3.49 -15.65 -7.52
CA HIS A 95 -2.52 -16.69 -7.15
C HIS A 95 -1.74 -17.26 -8.34
N ASP A 96 -2.26 -17.16 -9.56
CA ASP A 96 -1.55 -17.58 -10.77
C ASP A 96 -0.58 -16.48 -11.21
N ARG A 97 0.64 -16.55 -10.67
CA ARG A 97 1.70 -15.57 -10.94
C ARG A 97 2.02 -15.44 -12.44
N TRP A 98 1.96 -16.53 -13.19
CA TRP A 98 2.30 -16.53 -14.61
C TRP A 98 1.20 -15.90 -15.45
N ALA A 99 -0.06 -16.20 -15.15
CA ALA A 99 -1.19 -15.55 -15.82
C ALA A 99 -1.24 -14.05 -15.51
N VAL A 100 -1.00 -13.64 -14.25
CA VAL A 100 -0.89 -12.22 -13.86
C VAL A 100 0.23 -11.51 -14.60
N LEU A 101 1.40 -12.14 -14.68
CA LEU A 101 2.55 -11.59 -15.40
C LEU A 101 2.28 -11.48 -16.91
N GLY A 102 1.72 -12.52 -17.52
CA GLY A 102 1.34 -12.52 -18.93
C GLY A 102 0.35 -11.42 -19.26
N ALA A 103 -0.69 -11.25 -18.44
CA ALA A 103 -1.67 -10.17 -18.60
C ALA A 103 -1.05 -8.78 -18.43
N THR A 104 -0.02 -8.65 -17.58
CA THR A 104 0.71 -7.40 -17.39
C THR A 104 1.57 -7.05 -18.60
N ILE A 105 2.34 -8.01 -19.12
CA ILE A 105 3.22 -7.82 -20.28
C ILE A 105 2.39 -7.57 -21.54
N GLY A 106 1.25 -8.23 -21.67
CA GLY A 106 0.33 -8.06 -22.79
C GLY A 106 -0.34 -6.69 -22.88
N GLY A 107 -0.17 -5.81 -21.87
CA GLY A 107 -0.70 -4.44 -21.90
C GLY A 107 -2.22 -4.35 -21.91
N LYS A 108 -2.92 -5.42 -21.50
CA LYS A 108 -4.38 -5.54 -21.55
C LYS A 108 -5.10 -4.53 -20.63
N PHE A 109 -4.40 -4.01 -19.62
CA PHE A 109 -4.93 -3.10 -18.62
C PHE A 109 -4.15 -1.78 -18.61
N PRO A 110 -4.80 -0.64 -18.28
CA PRO A 110 -4.13 0.67 -18.25
C PRO A 110 -3.12 0.83 -17.10
N PHE A 111 -2.95 -0.21 -16.28
CA PHE A 111 -2.03 -0.26 -15.16
C PHE A 111 -1.34 -1.63 -15.08
N PRO A 112 -0.14 -1.70 -14.48
CA PRO A 112 0.58 -2.95 -14.30
C PRO A 112 -0.12 -3.87 -13.30
N LEU A 113 -0.74 -4.96 -13.76
CA LEU A 113 -1.50 -5.88 -12.89
C LEU A 113 -0.66 -6.51 -11.79
N THR A 114 0.62 -6.83 -12.05
CA THR A 114 1.54 -7.33 -11.03
C THR A 114 1.66 -6.41 -9.82
N MET A 115 1.52 -5.10 -10.01
CA MET A 115 1.55 -4.11 -8.92
C MET A 115 0.19 -3.94 -8.24
N ALA A 116 -0.89 -4.28 -8.94
CA ALA A 116 -2.24 -4.21 -8.42
C ALA A 116 -2.57 -5.37 -7.47
N VAL A 117 -1.98 -6.55 -7.69
CA VAL A 117 -2.14 -7.71 -6.78
C VAL A 117 -1.57 -7.39 -5.41
N LYS A 118 -2.37 -7.63 -4.37
CA LYS A 118 -1.95 -7.59 -2.98
C LYS A 118 -1.79 -9.00 -2.45
N SER A 119 -0.81 -9.18 -1.57
CA SER A 119 -0.62 -10.44 -0.85
C SER A 119 -0.26 -10.17 0.62
N THR A 120 -0.65 -11.10 1.48
CA THR A 120 -0.24 -11.12 2.88
C THR A 120 -0.48 -12.49 3.51
N PHE A 121 0.09 -12.71 4.69
CA PHE A 121 -0.16 -13.88 5.53
C PHE A 121 0.10 -13.54 7.00
N PRO A 122 -0.40 -14.34 7.97
CA PRO A 122 -0.44 -13.95 9.37
C PRO A 122 0.92 -13.62 9.98
N SER A 123 1.89 -14.54 9.92
CA SER A 123 3.20 -14.33 10.57
C SER A 123 3.94 -13.10 10.04
N TYR A 124 3.73 -12.77 8.76
CA TYR A 124 4.29 -11.56 8.14
C TYR A 124 3.66 -10.29 8.69
N LEU A 125 2.32 -10.23 8.80
CA LEU A 125 1.64 -9.09 9.41
C LEU A 125 2.03 -8.93 10.88
N LEU A 126 2.09 -10.03 11.63
CA LEU A 126 2.41 -10.02 13.05
C LEU A 126 3.82 -9.48 13.27
N ALA A 127 4.83 -9.99 12.56
CA ALA A 127 6.19 -9.47 12.63
C ALA A 127 6.22 -7.95 12.34
N ARG A 128 5.51 -7.49 11.32
CA ARG A 128 5.45 -6.06 10.96
C ARG A 128 4.76 -5.20 12.01
N CYS A 129 3.66 -5.67 12.60
CA CYS A 129 2.96 -4.95 13.66
C CYS A 129 3.80 -4.84 14.92
N TYR A 130 4.42 -5.93 15.39
CA TYR A 130 5.28 -5.89 16.58
C TYR A 130 6.52 -5.02 16.36
N ALA A 131 7.13 -5.08 15.17
CA ALA A 131 8.20 -4.15 14.78
C ALA A 131 7.71 -2.70 14.77
N ALA A 132 6.48 -2.44 14.32
CA ALA A 132 5.90 -1.09 14.33
C ALA A 132 5.66 -0.55 15.74
N LEU A 133 5.27 -1.42 16.67
CA LEU A 133 5.05 -1.12 18.09
C LEU A 133 6.34 -1.07 18.91
N LYS A 134 7.51 -1.39 18.31
CA LYS A 134 8.80 -1.53 19.00
C LYS A 134 8.78 -2.60 20.10
N ASP A 135 7.93 -3.62 19.95
CA ASP A 135 7.89 -4.79 20.83
C ASP A 135 8.86 -5.85 20.28
N THR A 136 10.07 -5.85 20.85
CA THR A 136 11.14 -6.76 20.46
C THR A 136 10.78 -8.22 20.70
N LYS A 137 10.05 -8.53 21.79
CA LYS A 137 9.75 -9.92 22.16
C LYS A 137 8.77 -10.53 21.17
N GLY A 138 7.68 -9.82 20.89
CA GLY A 138 6.70 -10.25 19.88
C GLY A 138 7.32 -10.36 18.50
N PHE A 139 8.16 -9.39 18.10
CA PHE A 139 8.86 -9.44 16.83
C PHE A 139 9.78 -10.68 16.71
N VAL A 140 10.62 -10.96 17.72
CA VAL A 140 11.56 -12.08 17.68
C VAL A 140 10.83 -13.42 17.52
N GLN A 141 9.68 -13.59 18.18
CA GLN A 141 8.83 -14.77 18.03
C GLN A 141 8.40 -14.96 16.57
N TRP A 142 7.80 -13.94 15.95
CA TRP A 142 7.29 -14.05 14.58
C TRP A 142 8.41 -14.05 13.53
N ALA A 143 9.54 -13.40 13.80
CA ALA A 143 10.73 -13.49 12.97
C ALA A 143 11.32 -14.91 12.94
N LYS A 144 11.29 -15.64 14.07
CA LYS A 144 11.66 -17.06 14.08
C LYS A 144 10.74 -17.86 13.16
N ARG A 145 9.42 -17.63 13.24
CA ARG A 145 8.46 -18.29 12.37
C ARG A 145 8.69 -17.98 10.89
N LEU A 146 8.99 -16.73 10.54
CA LEU A 146 9.35 -16.34 9.17
C LEU A 146 10.60 -17.09 8.66
N ARG A 147 11.62 -17.29 9.51
CA ARG A 147 12.79 -18.12 9.14
C ARG A 147 12.41 -19.57 8.86
N GLU A 148 11.53 -20.16 9.67
CA GLU A 148 11.01 -21.51 9.43
C GLU A 148 10.27 -21.63 8.09
N LEU A 149 9.63 -20.55 7.63
CA LEU A 149 8.97 -20.45 6.33
C LEU A 149 9.94 -20.15 5.17
N GLY A 150 11.25 -20.06 5.45
CA GLY A 150 12.29 -19.82 4.45
C GLY A 150 12.52 -18.36 4.10
N TYR A 151 12.11 -17.41 4.95
CA TYR A 151 12.51 -15.99 4.79
C TYR A 151 13.92 -15.77 5.31
N GLU A 152 14.78 -15.16 4.48
CA GLU A 152 16.17 -14.89 4.83
C GLU A 152 16.27 -13.77 5.89
N GLN A 153 17.41 -13.74 6.58
CA GLN A 153 17.69 -12.72 7.59
C GLN A 153 17.60 -11.30 6.99
N ASP A 154 17.95 -11.10 5.72
CA ASP A 154 17.83 -9.81 5.02
C ASP A 154 16.37 -9.43 4.73
N ASP A 155 15.49 -10.38 4.44
CA ASP A 155 14.06 -10.11 4.24
C ASP A 155 13.35 -9.80 5.57
N ILE A 156 13.79 -10.44 6.64
CA ILE A 156 13.36 -10.15 8.02
C ILE A 156 13.92 -8.80 8.47
N THR A 157 15.15 -8.47 8.08
CA THR A 157 15.76 -7.16 8.37
C THR A 157 15.11 -6.06 7.54
N ARG A 158 14.71 -6.32 6.28
CA ARG A 158 13.81 -5.42 5.51
C ARG A 158 12.48 -5.21 6.21
N THR A 159 11.95 -6.24 6.86
CA THR A 159 10.75 -6.13 7.72
C THR A 159 10.98 -5.18 8.91
N TYR A 160 12.21 -5.07 9.41
CA TYR A 160 12.65 -4.14 10.47
C TYR A 160 13.00 -2.73 9.95
N LEU A 161 13.57 -2.62 8.74
CA LEU A 161 14.16 -1.40 8.16
C LEU A 161 13.26 -0.66 7.15
N LEU A 162 12.13 -1.23 6.74
CA LEU A 162 11.14 -0.47 5.99
C LEU A 162 10.73 0.72 6.86
N PRO A 163 10.84 1.97 6.35
CA PRO A 163 10.56 3.15 7.14
C PRO A 163 9.14 3.04 7.69
N HIS A 164 9.06 2.88 9.01
CA HIS A 164 7.84 3.03 9.77
C HIS A 164 7.16 4.32 9.31
N PRO A 165 5.83 4.31 9.05
CA PRO A 165 5.09 5.56 8.86
C PRO A 165 5.23 6.54 10.03
N SER A 166 5.75 6.09 11.17
CA SER A 166 6.10 6.89 12.35
C SER A 166 7.50 6.51 12.86
N GLY A 167 8.56 7.06 12.27
CA GLY A 167 9.93 6.95 12.78
C GLY A 167 10.17 7.72 14.09
N GLU A 168 9.19 8.45 14.59
CA GLU A 168 9.30 9.23 15.82
C GLU A 168 8.72 8.46 17.02
N LYS A 169 9.27 8.70 18.22
CA LYS A 169 8.71 8.18 19.48
C LYS A 169 7.18 8.39 19.49
N PRO A 170 6.40 7.51 20.13
CA PRO A 170 5.01 7.83 20.42
C PRO A 170 4.99 9.13 21.23
N SER A 171 4.77 10.25 20.55
CA SER A 171 4.19 11.43 21.17
C SER A 171 2.96 10.91 21.86
N VAL A 172 2.83 11.15 23.17
CA VAL A 172 1.61 10.81 23.91
C VAL A 172 0.46 11.36 23.07
N MET A 173 -0.33 10.45 22.51
CA MET A 173 -1.35 10.85 21.55
C MET A 173 -2.40 11.62 22.34
N PRO A 174 -2.81 12.81 21.89
CA PRO A 174 -3.76 13.60 22.65
C PRO A 174 -5.05 12.78 22.87
N PRO A 175 -5.75 12.98 24.01
CA PRO A 175 -6.99 12.28 24.30
C PRO A 175 -7.99 12.40 23.13
N LYS A 176 -8.78 11.34 22.90
CA LYS A 176 -9.68 11.22 21.75
C LYS A 176 -10.78 12.29 21.72
N GLU A 177 -11.04 12.91 22.87
CA GLU A 177 -12.02 13.98 23.11
C GLU A 177 -11.61 15.29 22.45
N VAL A 178 -10.31 15.56 22.30
CA VAL A 178 -9.82 16.80 21.69
C VAL A 178 -9.62 16.69 20.17
N TRP A 179 -9.87 15.50 19.59
CA TRP A 179 -9.73 15.25 18.17
C TRP A 179 -10.87 15.93 17.41
N ARG A 180 -10.55 16.56 16.28
CA ARG A 180 -11.52 17.34 15.52
C ARG A 180 -11.99 16.57 14.29
N PRO A 181 -13.28 16.62 13.96
CA PRO A 181 -13.78 16.03 12.72
C PRO A 181 -13.31 16.85 11.52
N LEU A 182 -12.91 16.17 10.46
CA LEU A 182 -12.70 16.78 9.16
C LEU A 182 -14.04 16.88 8.41
N PRO A 183 -14.32 18.01 7.74
CA PRO A 183 -15.48 18.15 6.86
C PRO A 183 -15.22 17.46 5.52
N LEU A 184 -14.92 16.15 5.55
CA LEU A 184 -14.62 15.34 4.38
C LEU A 184 -15.60 14.20 4.24
N LYS A 185 -16.12 14.03 3.03
CA LYS A 185 -16.78 12.81 2.63
C LYS A 185 -15.73 11.74 2.39
N PHE A 186 -16.05 10.51 2.73
CA PHE A 186 -15.21 9.35 2.44
C PHE A 186 -16.09 8.16 2.08
N ARG A 187 -15.46 7.15 1.49
CA ARG A 187 -16.02 5.81 1.34
C ARG A 187 -15.08 4.80 1.94
N GLU A 188 -15.65 3.73 2.47
CA GLU A 188 -14.88 2.56 2.85
C GLU A 188 -14.88 1.57 1.69
N GLU A 189 -13.68 1.18 1.24
CA GLU A 189 -13.51 0.18 0.20
C GLU A 189 -12.32 -0.71 0.53
N ASP A 190 -12.53 -2.03 0.55
CA ASP A 190 -11.54 -3.02 0.98
C ASP A 190 -10.89 -2.67 2.33
N TYR A 191 -11.70 -2.19 3.28
CA TYR A 191 -11.28 -1.75 4.62
C TYR A 191 -10.37 -0.51 4.64
N PHE A 192 -10.17 0.15 3.49
CA PHE A 192 -9.48 1.44 3.40
C PHE A 192 -10.47 2.60 3.38
N ILE A 193 -10.10 3.68 4.07
CA ILE A 193 -10.81 4.96 3.98
C ILE A 193 -10.29 5.73 2.76
N LEU A 194 -11.15 5.84 1.73
CA LEU A 194 -10.86 6.58 0.50
C LEU A 194 -11.56 7.93 0.51
N VAL A 195 -10.83 8.97 0.10
CA VAL A 195 -11.32 10.35 0.04
C VAL A 195 -11.14 10.94 -1.36
N PRO A 196 -12.00 11.88 -1.78
CA PRO A 196 -11.76 12.69 -2.98
C PRO A 196 -10.50 13.53 -2.80
N LEU A 197 -9.55 13.40 -3.71
CA LEU A 197 -8.22 14.03 -3.59
C LEU A 197 -8.31 15.55 -3.44
N ASP A 198 -9.03 16.23 -4.34
CA ASP A 198 -9.06 17.69 -4.38
C ASP A 198 -9.70 18.28 -3.12
N GLU A 199 -10.82 17.70 -2.67
CA GLU A 199 -11.47 18.09 -1.42
C GLU A 199 -10.56 17.85 -0.21
N ALA A 200 -9.92 16.67 -0.14
CA ALA A 200 -9.04 16.31 0.95
C ALA A 200 -7.80 17.21 1.00
N CYS A 201 -7.17 17.50 -0.14
CA CYS A 201 -6.04 18.44 -0.20
C CYS A 201 -6.44 19.84 0.28
N LYS A 202 -7.61 20.35 -0.13
CA LYS A 202 -8.13 21.64 0.34
C LYS A 202 -8.34 21.66 1.86
N VAL A 203 -8.99 20.65 2.42
CA VAL A 203 -9.24 20.55 3.88
C VAL A 203 -7.93 20.41 4.67
N LEU A 204 -6.95 19.70 4.13
CA LEU A 204 -5.67 19.45 4.79
C LEU A 204 -4.64 20.58 4.58
N GLY A 205 -4.97 21.59 3.77
CA GLY A 205 -4.07 22.70 3.41
C GLY A 205 -2.89 22.26 2.54
N LEU A 206 -3.05 21.20 1.74
CA LEU A 206 -2.05 20.74 0.78
C LEU A 206 -2.32 21.35 -0.59
N GLY A 207 -1.25 21.72 -1.31
CA GLY A 207 -1.40 22.12 -2.71
C GLY A 207 -1.68 20.88 -3.57
N CYS A 208 -2.62 20.98 -4.51
CA CYS A 208 -2.95 19.91 -5.45
C CYS A 208 -3.03 20.47 -6.86
N SER A 209 -2.46 19.76 -7.83
CA SER A 209 -2.68 20.02 -9.24
C SER A 209 -2.71 18.71 -10.03
N ILE A 210 -3.61 18.64 -11.00
CA ILE A 210 -3.77 17.47 -11.86
C ILE A 210 -3.37 17.90 -13.27
N GLN A 211 -2.40 17.21 -13.85
CA GLN A 211 -1.93 17.50 -15.20
C GLN A 211 -2.05 16.23 -16.06
N PRO A 212 -2.35 16.35 -17.36
CA PRO A 212 -2.17 15.23 -18.28
C PRO A 212 -0.72 14.73 -18.20
N ASN A 213 -0.54 13.42 -18.09
CA ASN A 213 0.79 12.82 -18.09
C ASN A 213 1.09 12.24 -19.48
N PRO A 214 1.93 12.91 -20.28
CA PRO A 214 2.23 12.43 -21.64
C PRO A 214 3.00 11.11 -21.65
N LYS A 215 3.57 10.67 -20.52
CA LYS A 215 4.32 9.41 -20.39
C LYS A 215 3.42 8.19 -20.13
N MET A 216 2.12 8.38 -19.88
CA MET A 216 1.15 7.32 -19.70
C MET A 216 -0.06 7.63 -20.57
N ALA A 217 -0.35 6.80 -21.59
CA ALA A 217 -1.48 7.01 -22.48
C ALA A 217 -2.78 7.15 -21.66
N GLY A 218 -3.47 8.30 -21.77
CA GLY A 218 -4.67 8.62 -20.99
C GLY A 218 -4.44 8.83 -19.48
N GLY A 219 -3.20 8.78 -19.02
CA GLY A 219 -2.85 8.92 -17.61
C GLY A 219 -2.80 10.37 -17.15
N LYS A 220 -3.17 10.61 -15.89
CA LYS A 220 -2.97 11.90 -15.22
C LYS A 220 -1.81 11.79 -14.25
N GLY A 221 -0.97 12.82 -14.23
CA GLY A 221 0.08 13.04 -13.25
C GLY A 221 -0.43 14.04 -12.23
N ILE A 222 -0.51 13.63 -10.98
CA ILE A 222 -1.04 14.46 -9.91
C ILE A 222 0.13 14.94 -9.08
N ARG A 223 0.21 16.25 -8.83
CA ARG A 223 1.20 16.84 -7.93
C ARG A 223 0.53 17.29 -6.64
N VAL A 224 0.99 16.73 -5.54
CA VAL A 224 0.64 17.20 -4.19
C VAL A 224 1.87 17.88 -3.58
N THR A 225 1.70 19.10 -3.10
CA THR A 225 2.80 19.91 -2.51
C THR A 225 2.53 20.21 -1.04
N LYS A 226 3.61 20.22 -0.26
CA LYS A 226 3.55 20.67 1.13
C LYS A 226 3.73 22.20 1.18
N PRO A 227 2.84 22.94 1.86
CA PRO A 227 2.91 24.40 1.87
C PRO A 227 4.17 24.95 2.55
N ASN A 228 4.73 24.23 3.52
CA ASN A 228 5.83 24.72 4.37
C ASN A 228 7.20 24.10 4.04
N GLU A 229 7.30 23.30 2.97
CA GLU A 229 8.54 22.63 2.57
C GLU A 229 8.86 22.98 1.10
N PRO A 230 9.71 24.00 0.83
CA PRO A 230 10.06 24.35 -0.54
C PRO A 230 10.75 23.17 -1.21
N ASN A 231 10.30 22.83 -2.41
CA ASN A 231 10.79 21.71 -3.24
C ASN A 231 10.33 20.30 -2.86
N VAL A 232 9.39 20.12 -1.92
CA VAL A 232 8.81 18.80 -1.63
C VAL A 232 7.51 18.61 -2.41
N VAL A 233 7.59 17.79 -3.47
CA VAL A 233 6.46 17.49 -4.37
C VAL A 233 6.25 15.99 -4.49
N TYR A 234 5.03 15.53 -4.30
CA TYR A 234 4.64 14.14 -4.52
C TYR A 234 3.96 14.02 -5.89
N ARG A 235 4.54 13.22 -6.79
CA ARG A 235 3.89 12.82 -8.04
C ARG A 235 3.17 11.50 -7.85
N LEU A 236 1.85 11.55 -7.88
CA LEU A 236 0.97 10.40 -7.81
C LEU A 236 0.59 9.96 -9.24
N PHE A 237 0.68 8.65 -9.48
CA PHE A 237 0.31 8.04 -10.76
C PHE A 237 -1.01 7.28 -10.60
N LEU A 238 -2.04 7.70 -11.34
CA LEU A 238 -3.33 7.02 -11.31
C LEU A 238 -3.22 5.54 -11.69
N GLY A 239 -3.94 4.68 -10.96
CA GLY A 239 -3.94 3.23 -11.13
C GLY A 239 -2.65 2.53 -10.70
N ARG A 240 -1.64 3.28 -10.21
CA ARG A 240 -0.38 2.69 -9.75
C ARG A 240 -0.23 2.84 -8.24
N PRO A 241 0.22 1.79 -7.54
CA PRO A 241 0.53 1.88 -6.12
C PRO A 241 1.88 2.57 -5.88
N LEU A 242 2.29 3.54 -6.71
CA LEU A 242 3.57 4.22 -6.59
C LEU A 242 3.39 5.73 -6.60
N ILE A 243 4.21 6.40 -5.79
CA ILE A 243 4.33 7.84 -5.72
C ILE A 243 5.80 8.19 -5.77
N GLU A 244 6.15 9.23 -6.51
CA GLU A 244 7.49 9.79 -6.52
C GLU A 244 7.53 11.04 -5.62
N ARG A 245 8.26 10.96 -4.50
CA ARG A 245 8.63 12.12 -3.69
C ARG A 245 9.84 12.78 -4.34
N LEU A 246 9.69 14.04 -4.73
CA LEU A 246 10.74 14.86 -5.29
C LEU A 246 11.21 15.82 -4.21
N GLU A 247 12.51 15.80 -3.92
CA GLU A 247 13.14 16.68 -2.93
C GLU A 247 14.54 17.07 -3.44
N GLY A 248 14.77 18.37 -3.63
CA GLY A 248 16.07 18.87 -4.11
C GLY A 248 16.54 18.27 -5.44
N GLY A 249 15.61 17.89 -6.32
CA GLY A 249 15.92 17.25 -7.61
C GLY A 249 16.19 15.74 -7.55
N LYS A 250 16.19 15.13 -6.36
CA LYS A 250 16.29 13.67 -6.19
C LYS A 250 14.88 13.08 -6.01
N GLY A 251 14.56 12.08 -6.82
CA GLY A 251 13.30 11.34 -6.73
C GLY A 251 13.44 10.10 -5.85
N ARG A 252 12.60 9.98 -4.83
CA ARG A 252 12.44 8.76 -4.04
C ARG A 252 11.06 8.18 -4.32
N THR A 253 11.01 6.90 -4.67
CA THR A 253 9.74 6.21 -4.86
C THR A 253 9.20 5.70 -3.53
N GLU A 254 7.91 5.95 -3.27
CA GLU A 254 7.12 5.39 -2.18
C GLU A 254 6.02 4.50 -2.75
N THR A 255 5.69 3.42 -2.06
CA THR A 255 4.59 2.50 -2.46
C THR A 255 3.34 2.78 -1.64
N LEU A 256 2.18 2.78 -2.30
CA LEU A 256 0.87 2.79 -1.66
C LEU A 256 0.33 1.37 -1.51
N ALA A 257 -0.26 1.08 -0.35
CA ALA A 257 -0.96 -0.18 -0.13
C ALA A 257 -2.23 -0.25 -0.97
N TYR A 258 -2.93 0.87 -1.13
CA TYR A 258 -4.12 0.99 -1.97
C TYR A 258 -3.87 1.99 -3.09
N ALA A 259 -4.04 1.56 -4.34
CA ALA A 259 -3.74 2.40 -5.48
C ALA A 259 -4.80 3.50 -5.66
N PRO A 260 -4.39 4.71 -6.06
CA PRO A 260 -5.31 5.77 -6.45
C PRO A 260 -6.02 5.40 -7.75
N TYR A 261 -7.23 5.88 -7.95
CA TYR A 261 -7.96 5.67 -9.20
C TYR A 261 -8.96 6.81 -9.42
N GLU A 262 -9.45 6.93 -10.65
CA GLU A 262 -10.45 7.92 -11.02
C GLU A 262 -11.77 7.22 -11.33
N GLU A 263 -12.87 7.75 -10.79
CA GLU A 263 -14.22 7.28 -11.04
C GLU A 263 -15.14 8.49 -11.17
N ASN A 264 -15.85 8.61 -12.30
CA ASN A 264 -16.74 9.73 -12.62
C ASN A 264 -16.07 11.12 -12.47
N GLY A 265 -14.82 11.25 -12.91
CA GLY A 265 -14.06 12.50 -12.82
C GLY A 265 -13.46 12.80 -11.43
N VAL A 266 -13.75 11.97 -10.43
CA VAL A 266 -13.23 12.14 -9.06
C VAL A 266 -12.04 11.21 -8.85
N VAL A 267 -10.91 11.78 -8.45
CA VAL A 267 -9.73 11.00 -8.05
C VAL A 267 -9.87 10.57 -6.59
N TRP A 268 -9.85 9.27 -6.36
CA TRP A 268 -9.92 8.66 -5.04
C TRP A 268 -8.54 8.22 -4.59
N VAL A 269 -8.18 8.59 -3.36
CA VAL A 269 -6.90 8.25 -2.74
C VAL A 269 -7.10 7.75 -1.31
N PRO A 270 -6.20 6.89 -0.80
CA PRO A 270 -6.28 6.46 0.58
C PRO A 270 -5.94 7.61 1.53
N PHE A 271 -6.81 7.85 2.52
CA PHE A 271 -6.67 8.94 3.46
C PHE A 271 -5.38 8.85 4.30
N TYR A 272 -4.95 7.64 4.69
CA TYR A 272 -3.73 7.45 5.48
C TYR A 272 -2.49 8.09 4.82
N TRP A 273 -2.43 8.07 3.47
CA TRP A 273 -1.33 8.68 2.74
C TRP A 273 -1.37 10.20 2.81
N LEU A 274 -2.54 10.81 2.59
CA LEU A 274 -2.72 12.25 2.71
C LEU A 274 -2.49 12.75 4.14
N ALA A 275 -2.97 12.00 5.14
CA ALA A 275 -2.73 12.28 6.55
C ALA A 275 -1.23 12.36 6.85
N LYS A 276 -0.44 11.39 6.35
CA LYS A 276 1.03 11.41 6.44
C LYS A 276 1.63 12.67 5.82
N GLN A 277 1.16 13.08 4.64
CA GLN A 277 1.68 14.30 3.98
C GLN A 277 1.30 15.59 4.71
N ALA A 278 0.14 15.63 5.34
CA ALA A 278 -0.34 16.75 6.15
C ALA A 278 0.30 16.81 7.55
N GLY A 279 1.15 15.84 7.91
CA GLY A 279 1.76 15.74 9.24
C GLY A 279 0.80 15.27 10.33
N ILE A 280 -0.32 14.64 9.96
CA ILE A 280 -1.31 14.12 10.92
C ILE A 280 -0.79 12.80 11.48
N ARG A 281 -0.55 12.77 12.79
CA ARG A 281 -0.01 11.60 13.50
C ARG A 281 -1.07 10.61 13.99
N GLY A 282 -2.28 11.09 14.28
CA GLY A 282 -3.38 10.27 14.77
C GLY A 282 -4.67 10.61 14.04
N TRP A 283 -5.39 9.59 13.57
CA TRP A 283 -6.71 9.75 12.97
C TRP A 283 -7.53 8.48 13.11
N GLU A 284 -8.85 8.60 13.13
CA GLU A 284 -9.78 7.47 13.19
C GLU A 284 -11.13 7.85 12.59
N VAL A 285 -11.94 6.84 12.25
CA VAL A 285 -13.33 7.05 11.84
C VAL A 285 -14.24 6.83 13.04
N ARG A 286 -15.10 7.80 13.34
CA ARG A 286 -16.17 7.70 14.35
C ARG A 286 -17.43 8.36 13.81
N ASN A 287 -18.58 7.75 14.05
CA ASN A 287 -19.89 8.34 13.68
C ASN A 287 -19.93 8.85 12.22
N GLY A 288 -19.36 8.06 11.29
CA GLY A 288 -19.32 8.41 9.87
C GLY A 288 -18.46 9.64 9.52
N LYS A 289 -17.53 10.05 10.38
CA LYS A 289 -16.60 11.16 10.15
C LYS A 289 -15.16 10.76 10.44
N ILE A 290 -14.22 11.36 9.72
CA ILE A 290 -12.79 11.23 10.00
C ILE A 290 -12.44 12.24 11.10
N TYR A 291 -11.94 11.76 12.23
CA TYR A 291 -11.40 12.58 13.30
C TYR A 291 -9.88 12.56 13.23
N VAL A 292 -9.26 13.72 13.45
CA VAL A 292 -7.81 13.86 13.46
C VAL A 292 -7.34 14.44 14.79
N ALA A 293 -6.21 13.92 15.26
CA ALA A 293 -5.49 14.50 16.38
C ALA A 293 -5.02 15.93 16.02
N PRO A 294 -5.04 16.87 16.98
CA PRO A 294 -4.37 18.16 16.80
C PRO A 294 -2.89 17.96 16.44
N LYS A 295 -2.37 18.87 15.60
CA LYS A 295 -0.95 18.88 15.17
C LYS A 295 -0.03 19.25 16.31
#